data_AF-A0A3A9GCG2-F1
#
_entry.id   AF-A0A3A9GCG2-F1
#
_cell.length_a   1.000
_cell.length_b   1.000
_cell.length_c   1.000
_cell.angle_alpha   90.00
_cell.angle_beta   90.00
_cell.angle_gamma   90.00
#
_symmetry.space_group_name_H-M   'P 1'
#
loop_
_entity.id
_entity.type
_entity.pdbx_description
1 polymer ?
#
loop_
_entity_poly.entity_id
_entity_poly.type
_entity_poly.pdbx_seq_one_letter_code
_entity_poly.pdbx_strand_id
1 'polypeptide(L)'
;MRGRTTTQKLQQVISNNLLQIEKAEIYSKDSRETKEIDADTFKKSLDFLCESIFADTVGWHYTKDYKTGQYLAETGRMDGDTDIIFSVHLNVCDGTSRENVEKELNVIEEE
;
A
#
# COMPACT_ATOMS: atom_id res chain seq x y z
N MET A 1 -14.33 4.18 -1.35
CA MET A 1 -13.82 4.80 -2.58
C MET A 1 -12.41 4.29 -2.82
N ARG A 2 -11.99 4.06 -4.07
CA ARG A 2 -10.62 3.62 -4.40
C ARG A 2 -9.78 4.85 -4.70
N GLY A 3 -8.74 5.09 -3.92
CA GLY A 3 -7.78 6.18 -4.10
C GLY A 3 -6.52 5.70 -4.82
N ARG A 4 -5.74 6.65 -5.34
CA ARG A 4 -4.39 6.43 -5.87
C ARG A 4 -3.38 6.96 -4.85
N THR A 5 -2.25 6.28 -4.72
CA THR A 5 -1.13 6.71 -3.89
C THR A 5 0.19 6.41 -4.60
N THR A 6 1.30 6.90 -4.04
CA THR A 6 2.66 6.62 -4.53
C THR A 6 3.40 5.73 -3.54
N THR A 7 4.46 5.07 -4.00
CA THR A 7 5.35 4.29 -3.14
C THR A 7 5.87 5.13 -1.96
N GLN A 8 6.29 6.38 -2.23
CA GLN A 8 6.78 7.30 -1.21
C GLN A 8 5.71 7.65 -0.17
N LYS A 9 4.49 8.01 -0.60
CA LYS A 9 3.38 8.33 0.32
C LYS A 9 3.00 7.13 1.18
N LEU A 10 2.92 5.94 0.58
CA LEU A 10 2.66 4.69 1.31
C LEU A 10 3.75 4.42 2.37
N GLN A 11 5.02 4.61 1.99
CA GLN A 11 6.14 4.44 2.92
C GLN A 11 6.10 5.49 4.05
N GLN A 12 5.78 6.74 3.75
CA GLN A 12 5.69 7.81 4.74
C GLN A 12 4.59 7.55 5.77
N VAL A 13 3.40 7.11 5.36
CA VAL A 13 2.32 6.84 6.34
C VAL A 13 2.66 5.66 7.27
N ILE A 14 3.44 4.70 6.78
CA ILE A 14 3.94 3.59 7.60
C ILE A 14 5.05 4.06 8.54
N SER A 15 6.05 4.78 8.02
CA SER A 15 7.20 5.26 8.80
C SER A 15 6.86 6.34 9.82
N ASN A 16 5.84 7.16 9.56
CA ASN A 16 5.33 8.15 10.49
C ASN A 16 4.33 7.57 11.51
N ASN A 17 4.16 6.24 11.56
CA ASN A 17 3.22 5.54 12.43
C ASN A 17 1.78 6.06 12.31
N LEU A 18 1.35 6.46 11.10
CA LEU A 18 -0.06 6.76 10.83
C LEU A 18 -0.83 5.47 10.55
N LEU A 19 -0.17 4.56 9.82
CA LEU A 19 -0.63 3.22 9.53
C LEU A 19 0.40 2.18 9.98
N GLN A 20 -0.07 1.05 10.49
CA GLN A 20 0.74 -0.12 10.78
C GLN A 20 0.37 -1.27 9.83
N ILE A 21 1.35 -2.09 9.47
CA ILE A 21 1.16 -3.28 8.64
C ILE A 21 0.59 -4.39 9.50
N GLU A 22 -0.61 -4.85 9.18
CA GLU A 22 -1.23 -6.03 9.79
C GLU A 22 -0.86 -7.30 9.03
N LYS A 23 -0.80 -7.20 7.70
CA LYS A 23 -0.56 -8.33 6.81
C LYS A 23 -0.03 -7.84 5.47
N ALA A 24 0.90 -8.58 4.87
CA ALA A 24 1.32 -8.38 3.50
C ALA A 24 1.20 -9.70 2.72
N GLU A 25 0.82 -9.62 1.45
CA GLU A 25 0.59 -10.78 0.60
C GLU A 25 1.07 -10.54 -0.83
N ILE A 26 1.54 -11.60 -1.46
CA ILE A 26 1.72 -11.72 -2.90
C ILE A 26 0.66 -12.68 -3.44
N TYR A 27 -0.07 -12.24 -4.45
CA TYR A 27 -0.97 -13.08 -5.23
C TYR A 27 -0.44 -13.23 -6.66
N SER A 28 -0.35 -14.46 -7.16
CA SER A 28 -0.08 -14.76 -8.57
C SER A 28 -1.40 -14.93 -9.32
N LYS A 29 -1.57 -14.20 -10.44
CA LYS A 29 -2.79 -14.26 -11.27
C LYS A 29 -2.87 -15.57 -12.04
N ASP A 30 -1.73 -16.09 -12.47
CA ASP A 30 -1.58 -17.31 -13.25
C ASP A 30 -1.88 -18.54 -12.39
N SER A 31 -1.18 -18.70 -11.25
CA SER A 31 -1.39 -19.87 -10.37
C SER A 31 -2.61 -19.72 -9.47
N ARG A 32 -3.09 -18.48 -9.27
CA ARG A 32 -4.15 -18.11 -8.32
C ARG A 32 -3.81 -18.43 -6.87
N GLU A 33 -2.52 -18.51 -6.56
CA GLU A 33 -2.03 -18.74 -5.19
C GLU A 33 -1.71 -17.42 -4.50
N THR A 34 -2.04 -17.36 -3.20
CA THR A 34 -1.64 -16.26 -2.31
C THR A 34 -0.57 -16.76 -1.35
N LYS A 35 0.48 -15.97 -1.18
CA LYS A 35 1.54 -16.19 -0.20
C LYS A 35 1.63 -14.99 0.73
N GLU A 36 1.60 -15.26 2.03
CA GLU A 36 1.82 -14.23 3.05
C GLU A 36 3.30 -13.88 3.15
N ILE A 37 3.58 -12.60 3.40
CA ILE A 37 4.91 -12.05 3.61
C ILE A 37 4.94 -11.46 5.00
N ASP A 38 6.07 -11.68 5.67
CA ASP A 38 6.40 -11.00 6.92
C ASP A 38 6.37 -9.46 6.77
N ALA A 39 5.76 -8.78 7.74
CA ALA A 39 5.55 -7.34 7.70
C ALA A 39 6.89 -6.55 7.68
N ASP A 40 7.89 -7.00 8.44
CA ASP A 40 9.21 -6.36 8.46
C ASP A 40 9.90 -6.50 7.10
N THR A 41 9.76 -7.66 6.47
CA THR A 41 10.29 -7.95 5.13
C THR A 41 9.63 -7.06 4.07
N PHE A 42 8.31 -6.90 4.13
CA PHE A 42 7.60 -5.98 3.25
C PHE A 42 8.10 -4.55 3.46
N LYS A 43 8.17 -4.08 4.72
CA LYS A 43 8.61 -2.71 5.04
C LYS A 43 10.03 -2.44 4.53
N LYS A 44 10.98 -3.35 4.78
CA LYS A 44 12.36 -3.23 4.27
C LYS A 44 12.41 -3.15 2.75
N SER A 45 11.59 -3.95 2.06
CA SER A 45 11.52 -3.94 0.60
C SER A 45 10.92 -2.64 0.07
N LEU A 46 9.90 -2.10 0.75
CA LEU A 46 9.29 -0.82 0.41
C LEU A 46 10.25 0.36 0.65
N ASP A 47 10.99 0.34 1.76
CA ASP A 47 12.03 1.33 2.07
C ASP A 47 13.12 1.31 0.98
N PHE A 48 13.62 0.12 0.61
CA PHE A 48 14.58 -0.03 -0.49
C PHE A 48 14.03 0.45 -1.83
N LEU A 49 12.77 0.13 -2.16
CA LEU A 49 12.13 0.59 -3.39
C LEU A 49 12.04 2.12 -3.43
N CYS A 50 11.72 2.77 -2.31
CA CYS A 50 11.66 4.24 -2.21
C CYS A 50 13.00 4.92 -2.46
N GLU A 51 14.12 4.27 -2.13
CA GLU A 51 15.47 4.78 -2.42
C GLU A 51 15.88 4.57 -3.88
N SER A 52 15.15 3.73 -4.62
CA SER A 52 15.45 3.42 -6.01
C SER A 52 14.88 4.48 -6.97
N ILE A 53 15.52 4.62 -8.13
CA ILE A 53 15.02 5.45 -9.24
C ILE A 53 13.71 4.93 -9.86
N PHE A 54 13.27 3.72 -9.49
CA PHE A 54 12.06 3.09 -9.99
C PHE A 54 10.85 3.29 -9.07
N ALA A 55 11.01 3.97 -7.92
CA ALA A 55 9.91 4.16 -6.97
C ALA A 55 8.64 4.73 -7.60
N ASP A 56 8.82 5.67 -8.54
CA ASP A 56 7.74 6.40 -9.21
C ASP A 56 7.09 5.60 -10.35
N THR A 57 7.69 4.49 -10.78
CA THR A 57 7.09 3.62 -11.80
C THR A 57 6.04 2.68 -11.19
N VAL A 58 6.01 2.54 -9.87
CA VAL A 58 5.08 1.64 -9.17
C VAL A 58 3.81 2.40 -8.80
N GLY A 59 2.75 2.13 -9.55
CA GLY A 59 1.41 2.65 -9.25
C GLY A 59 0.75 1.88 -8.11
N TRP A 60 0.32 2.60 -7.07
CA TRP A 60 -0.44 2.05 -5.96
C TRP A 60 -1.89 2.54 -5.96
N HIS A 61 -2.78 1.64 -5.59
CA HIS A 61 -4.15 1.98 -5.26
C HIS A 61 -4.42 1.61 -3.82
N TYR A 62 -5.30 2.35 -3.15
CA TYR A 62 -5.76 1.96 -1.84
C TYR A 62 -7.28 2.02 -1.74
N THR A 63 -7.83 1.15 -0.90
CA THR A 63 -9.24 1.17 -0.53
C THR A 63 -9.36 1.15 0.98
N LYS A 64 -10.40 1.79 1.48
CA LYS A 64 -10.77 1.77 2.89
C LYS A 64 -11.96 0.84 3.06
N ASP A 65 -11.85 -0.10 3.99
CA ASP A 65 -12.99 -0.86 4.47
C ASP A 65 -13.78 0.01 5.45
N TYR A 66 -15.03 0.32 5.13
CA TYR A 66 -15.87 1.16 5.99
C TYR A 66 -16.39 0.45 7.25
N LYS A 67 -16.39 -0.89 7.27
CA LYS A 67 -16.85 -1.69 8.42
C LYS A 67 -15.74 -1.80 9.47
N THR A 68 -14.54 -2.16 9.03
CA THR A 68 -13.40 -2.38 9.91
C THR A 68 -12.57 -1.11 10.09
N GLY A 69 -12.61 -0.21 9.10
CA GLY A 69 -11.79 0.99 9.06
C GLY A 69 -10.35 0.79 8.61
N GLN A 70 -10.04 -0.42 8.17
CA GLN A 70 -8.73 -0.81 7.68
C GLN A 70 -8.51 -0.29 6.27
N TYR A 71 -7.25 -0.19 5.88
CA TYR A 71 -6.84 0.15 4.54
C TYR A 71 -6.22 -1.06 3.86
N LEU A 72 -6.49 -1.21 2.58
CA LEU A 72 -5.84 -2.18 1.71
C LEU A 72 -5.16 -1.39 0.59
N ALA A 73 -3.83 -1.41 0.56
CA ALA A 73 -3.05 -0.84 -0.54
C ALA A 73 -2.53 -1.97 -1.43
N GLU A 74 -2.62 -1.78 -2.75
CA GLU A 74 -2.27 -2.79 -3.73
C GLU A 74 -1.55 -2.18 -4.93
N THR A 75 -0.60 -2.95 -5.49
CA THR A 75 0.00 -2.69 -6.80
C THR A 75 -0.08 -3.93 -7.68
N GLY A 76 -0.01 -3.73 -9.00
CA GLY A 76 -0.10 -4.80 -10.00
C GLY A 76 -1.50 -5.31 -10.32
N ARG A 77 -2.54 -5.05 -9.49
CA ARG A 77 -3.92 -5.55 -9.75
C ARG A 77 -4.50 -5.17 -11.11
N MET A 78 -4.23 -3.95 -11.57
CA MET A 78 -4.76 -3.42 -12.84
C MET A 78 -3.77 -3.54 -14.01
N ASP A 79 -2.56 -4.00 -13.73
CA ASP A 79 -1.49 -4.10 -14.71
C ASP A 79 -1.58 -5.47 -15.42
N GLY A 80 -1.72 -5.46 -16.74
CA GLY A 80 -1.83 -6.69 -17.54
C GLY A 80 -0.50 -7.37 -17.80
N ASP A 81 0.61 -6.67 -17.61
CA ASP A 81 1.96 -7.15 -17.93
C ASP A 81 2.66 -7.82 -16.74
N THR A 82 2.08 -7.70 -15.54
CA THR A 82 2.54 -8.37 -14.31
C THR A 82 1.63 -9.53 -13.93
N ASP A 83 2.22 -10.68 -13.58
CA ASP A 83 1.49 -11.79 -12.94
C ASP A 83 1.18 -11.50 -11.47
N ILE A 84 1.95 -10.61 -10.84
CA ILE A 84 1.93 -10.45 -9.39
C ILE A 84 1.07 -9.26 -8.96
N ILE A 85 0.26 -9.48 -7.93
CA ILE A 85 -0.39 -8.44 -7.13
C ILE A 85 0.26 -8.45 -5.75
N PHE A 86 0.80 -7.31 -5.34
CA PHE A 86 1.18 -7.08 -3.94
C PHE A 86 0.01 -6.41 -3.24
N SER A 87 -0.36 -6.94 -2.07
CA SER A 87 -1.43 -6.42 -1.24
C SER A 87 -0.93 -6.24 0.19
N VAL A 88 -1.15 -5.05 0.78
CA VAL A 88 -0.80 -4.76 2.16
C VAL A 88 -2.04 -4.27 2.91
N HIS A 89 -2.36 -4.97 3.99
CA HIS A 89 -3.43 -4.64 4.92
C HIS A 89 -2.87 -3.78 6.04
N LEU A 90 -3.52 -2.64 6.27
CA LEU A 90 -3.03 -1.57 7.10
C LEU A 90 -4.10 -1.18 8.13
N ASN A 91 -3.67 -1.00 9.38
CA ASN A 91 -4.48 -0.47 10.46
C ASN A 91 -4.06 0.95 10.82
N VAL A 92 -5.03 1.77 11.25
CA VAL A 92 -4.73 3.10 11.79
C VAL A 92 -4.10 2.94 13.17
N CYS A 93 -2.95 3.58 13.38
CA CYS A 93 -2.31 3.59 14.69
C CYS A 93 -3.11 4.42 15.71
N ASP A 94 -2.98 4.07 16.99
CA ASP A 94 -3.65 4.78 18.08
C ASP A 94 -3.32 6.28 18.08
N GLY A 95 -4.35 7.11 18.25
CA GLY A 95 -4.20 8.57 18.26
C GLY A 95 -4.12 9.24 16.89
N THR A 96 -4.16 8.47 15.78
CA THR A 96 -4.15 9.02 14.42
C THR A 96 -5.57 9.23 13.89
N SER A 97 -5.84 10.39 13.30
CA SER A 97 -7.11 10.65 12.61
C SER A 97 -7.11 10.05 11.20
N ARG A 98 -8.27 9.53 10.78
CA ARG A 98 -8.44 8.98 9.42
C ARG A 98 -8.33 10.04 8.33
N GLU A 99 -8.71 11.27 8.64
CA GLU A 99 -8.57 12.41 7.74
C GLU A 99 -7.09 12.69 7.43
N ASN A 100 -6.21 12.63 8.44
CA ASN A 100 -4.78 12.77 8.24
C ASN A 100 -4.23 11.65 7.36
N VAL A 101 -4.64 10.40 7.61
CA VAL A 101 -4.25 9.25 6.79
C VAL A 101 -4.67 9.44 5.33
N GLU A 102 -5.92 9.82 5.09
CA GLU A 102 -6.44 10.02 3.73
C GLU A 102 -5.74 11.18 3.03
N LYS A 103 -5.44 12.27 3.74
CA LYS A 103 -4.69 13.41 3.20
C LYS A 103 -3.28 13.03 2.75
N GLU A 104 -2.57 12.24 3.56
CA GLU A 104 -1.21 11.81 3.23
C GLU A 104 -1.18 10.79 2.10
N LEU A 105 -2.09 9.80 2.12
CA LEU A 105 -2.18 8.77 1.09
C LEU A 105 -2.60 9.32 -0.27
N ASN A 106 -3.54 10.27 -0.31
CA ASN A 106 -4.14 10.68 -1.57
C ASN A 106 -3.15 11.45 -2.44
N VAL A 107 -3.15 11.14 -3.73
CA VAL A 107 -2.52 11.97 -4.76
C VAL A 107 -3.61 12.84 -5.35
N ILE A 108 -3.56 14.13 -5.05
CA ILE A 108 -4.38 15.14 -5.74
C ILE A 108 -3.65 15.39 -7.06
N GLU A 109 -4.25 15.02 -8.18
CA GLU A 109 -3.78 15.48 -9.49
C GLU A 109 -4.03 17.00 -9.54
N GLU A 110 -2.98 17.81 -9.51
CA GLU A 110 -3.09 19.22 -9.90
C GLU A 110 -3.36 19.24 -11.42
N GLU A 111 -4.52 19.77 -11.81
CA GLU A 111 -4.90 20.00 -13.23
C GLU A 111 -4.00 21.04 -13.90
#